data_AF-A0AAW8BWF0-F1
#
_entry.id   AF-A0AAW8BWF0-F1
#
_cell.length_a   1.000
_cell.length_b   1.000
_cell.length_c   1.000
_cell.angle_alpha   90.00
_cell.angle_beta   90.00
_cell.angle_gamma   90.00
#
_symmetry.space_group_name_H-M   'P 1'
#
loop_
_entity.id
_entity.type
_entity.pdbx_description
1 polymer ?
#
loop_
_entity_poly.entity_id
_entity_poly.type
_entity_poly.pdbx_seq_one_letter_code
_entity_poly.pdbx_strand_id
1 'polypeptide(L)'
;MEQFAQTARGVRTAWKEAGGDGSPRLVALGYFALGDGAAVAARTYLGHYYGFSGEYAKHVISGAMKSRDEVVEAISAFSAAGCDELIMFPCIADPEQVDHLAVAANLKPGSTP
;
A
#
# COMPACT_ATOMS: atom_id res chain seq x y z
N MET A 1 2.71 -9.75 -1.96
CA MET A 1 2.91 -9.00 -3.23
C MET A 1 2.89 -9.85 -4.50
N GLU A 2 2.77 -11.19 -4.40
CA GLU A 2 2.72 -12.07 -5.56
C GLU A 2 1.57 -11.78 -6.53
N GLN A 3 0.36 -11.50 -6.00
CA GLN A 3 -0.79 -11.11 -6.82
C GLN A 3 -0.51 -9.85 -7.65
N PHE A 4 0.09 -8.82 -7.05
CA PHE A 4 0.50 -7.62 -7.77
C PHE A 4 1.48 -7.95 -8.90
N ALA A 5 2.52 -8.74 -8.61
CA ALA A 5 3.51 -9.14 -9.61
C ALA A 5 2.88 -9.91 -10.78
N GLN A 6 1.90 -10.77 -10.51
CA GLN A 6 1.16 -11.50 -11.55
C GLN A 6 0.32 -10.55 -12.41
N THR A 7 -0.45 -9.66 -11.78
CA THR A 7 -1.26 -8.66 -12.51
C THR A 7 -0.38 -7.71 -13.32
N ALA A 8 0.74 -7.26 -12.76
CA ALA A 8 1.73 -6.41 -13.42
C ALA A 8 2.26 -7.03 -14.71
N ARG A 9 2.58 -8.33 -14.71
CA ARG A 9 2.99 -9.06 -15.92
C ARG A 9 1.88 -9.04 -16.98
N GLY A 10 0.64 -9.33 -16.58
CA GLY A 10 -0.51 -9.30 -17.49
C GLY A 10 -0.73 -7.92 -18.12
N VAL A 11 -0.66 -6.86 -17.30
CA VAL A 11 -0.80 -5.47 -17.77
C VAL A 11 0.31 -5.09 -18.76
N ARG A 12 1.56 -5.46 -18.49
CA ARG A 12 2.68 -5.19 -19.41
C ARG A 12 2.52 -5.92 -20.75
N THR A 13 2.04 -7.16 -20.73
CA THR A 13 1.72 -7.91 -21.96
C THR A 13 0.63 -7.20 -22.76
N ALA A 14 -0.51 -6.91 -22.12
CA ALA A 14 -1.64 -6.23 -22.76
C ALA A 14 -1.26 -4.84 -23.30
N TRP A 15 -0.42 -4.09 -22.58
CA TRP A 15 0.10 -2.80 -23.03
C TRP A 15 0.89 -2.92 -24.34
N LYS A 16 1.80 -3.90 -24.42
CA LYS A 16 2.61 -4.14 -25.62
C LYS A 16 1.74 -4.59 -26.79
N GLU A 17 0.77 -5.48 -26.55
CA GLU A 17 -0.16 -5.97 -27.59
C GLU A 17 -1.05 -4.86 -28.13
N ALA A 18 -1.42 -3.88 -27.30
CA ALA A 18 -2.15 -2.69 -27.72
C ALA A 18 -1.27 -1.65 -28.46
N GLY A 19 0.02 -1.92 -28.67
CA GLY A 19 0.96 -1.00 -29.32
C GLY A 19 1.44 0.14 -28.43
N GLY A 20 1.34 -0.01 -27.11
CA GLY A 20 1.83 0.98 -26.15
C GLY A 20 3.35 1.16 -26.23
N ASP A 21 3.80 2.41 -26.17
CA ASP A 21 5.22 2.76 -26.11
C ASP A 21 5.77 2.61 -24.68
N GLY A 22 7.05 2.25 -24.56
CA GLY A 22 7.73 2.08 -23.26
C GLY A 22 7.09 1.04 -22.35
N SER A 23 6.83 1.42 -21.09
CA SER A 23 6.20 0.59 -20.06
C SER A 23 5.06 1.32 -19.39
N PRO A 24 3.94 0.64 -19.06
CA PRO A 24 2.87 1.26 -18.30
C PRO A 24 3.36 1.56 -16.88
N ARG A 25 2.91 2.70 -16.32
CA ARG A 25 3.10 3.03 -14.91
C ARG A 25 2.20 2.14 -14.05
N LEU A 26 2.79 1.43 -13.10
CA LEU A 26 2.08 0.51 -12.21
C LEU A 26 2.03 1.06 -10.79
N VAL A 27 0.81 1.34 -10.34
CA VAL A 27 0.55 1.96 -9.03
C VAL A 27 -0.18 0.98 -8.13
N ALA A 28 0.19 0.93 -6.86
CA ALA A 28 -0.51 0.19 -5.81
C ALA A 28 -1.00 1.14 -4.71
N LEU A 29 -2.00 0.68 -3.95
CA LEU A 29 -2.47 1.36 -2.75
C LEU A 29 -2.37 0.41 -1.55
N GLY A 30 -1.83 0.91 -0.44
CA GLY A 30 -1.76 0.21 0.84
C GLY A 30 -2.40 1.03 1.95
N TYR A 31 -3.00 0.35 2.92
CA TYR A 31 -3.50 0.97 4.14
C TYR A 31 -2.51 0.77 5.28
N PHE A 32 -2.35 1.77 6.14
CA PHE A 32 -1.47 1.64 7.30
C PHE A 32 -2.02 2.32 8.56
N ALA A 33 -1.53 1.89 9.72
CA ALA A 33 -1.66 2.59 10.98
C ALA A 33 -0.37 2.36 11.79
N LEU A 34 0.19 3.40 12.38
CA LEU A 34 1.42 3.33 13.16
C LEU A 34 1.22 3.94 14.54
N GLY A 35 1.89 3.36 15.54
CA GLY A 35 1.77 3.76 16.94
C GLY A 35 0.78 2.92 17.74
N ASP A 36 0.47 3.40 18.94
CA ASP A 36 -0.37 2.68 19.88
C ASP A 36 -1.78 2.48 19.33
N GLY A 37 -2.29 1.24 19.44
CA GLY A 37 -3.63 0.91 18.96
C GLY A 37 -3.74 0.73 17.44
N ALA A 38 -2.64 0.72 16.68
CA ALA A 38 -2.64 0.57 15.22
C ALA A 38 -3.54 -0.58 14.70
N ALA A 39 -3.44 -1.77 15.30
CA ALA A 39 -4.26 -2.93 14.92
C ALA A 39 -5.76 -2.72 15.18
N VAL A 40 -6.12 -2.00 16.24
CA VAL A 40 -7.52 -1.65 16.53
C VAL A 40 -8.02 -0.60 15.56
N ALA A 41 -7.22 0.43 15.28
CA ALA A 41 -7.57 1.49 14.33
C ALA A 41 -7.78 0.95 12.92
N ALA A 42 -6.84 0.15 12.39
CA ALA A 42 -6.96 -0.47 11.07
C ALA A 42 -8.23 -1.33 10.95
N ARG A 43 -8.50 -2.18 11.95
CA ARG A 43 -9.70 -3.02 11.97
C ARG A 43 -10.98 -2.19 12.00
N THR A 44 -11.04 -1.14 12.83
CA THR A 44 -12.23 -0.29 12.97
C THR A 44 -12.48 0.50 11.68
N TYR A 45 -11.46 1.17 11.15
CA TYR A 45 -11.59 2.00 9.96
C TYR A 45 -11.96 1.16 8.73
N LEU A 46 -11.20 0.11 8.44
CA LEU A 46 -11.43 -0.72 7.25
C LEU A 46 -12.66 -1.60 7.40
N GLY A 47 -12.98 -2.05 8.61
CA GLY A 47 -14.21 -2.77 8.90
C GLY A 47 -15.46 -1.90 8.69
N HIS A 48 -15.38 -0.61 9.00
CA HIS A 48 -16.44 0.34 8.69
C HIS A 48 -16.51 0.64 7.17
N TYR A 49 -15.37 0.98 6.56
CA TYR A 49 -15.30 1.39 5.15
C TYR A 49 -15.68 0.25 4.18
N TYR A 50 -15.15 -0.96 4.41
CA TYR A 50 -15.44 -2.14 3.58
C TYR A 50 -16.51 -3.06 4.16
N GLY A 51 -17.20 -2.67 5.25
CA GLY A 51 -18.15 -3.53 5.96
C GLY A 51 -19.27 -4.10 5.09
N PHE A 52 -19.59 -3.42 3.99
CA PHE A 52 -20.55 -3.89 2.98
C PHE A 52 -20.10 -5.14 2.21
N SER A 53 -18.80 -5.51 2.29
CA SER A 53 -18.16 -6.52 1.44
C SER A 53 -17.65 -7.75 2.20
N GLY A 54 -18.10 -7.96 3.45
CA GLY A 54 -17.91 -9.21 4.21
C GLY A 54 -16.46 -9.72 4.23
N GLU A 55 -16.20 -10.82 3.54
CA GLU A 55 -14.86 -11.44 3.45
C GLU A 55 -13.79 -10.50 2.85
N TYR A 56 -14.17 -9.61 1.94
CA TYR A 56 -13.24 -8.63 1.39
C TYR A 56 -12.76 -7.64 2.46
N ALA A 57 -13.64 -7.23 3.39
CA ALA A 57 -13.24 -6.39 4.50
C ALA A 57 -12.16 -7.06 5.37
N LYS A 58 -12.31 -8.37 5.64
CA LYS A 58 -11.31 -9.14 6.39
C LYS A 58 -9.97 -9.21 5.65
N HIS A 59 -10.01 -9.41 4.32
CA HIS A 59 -8.81 -9.42 3.49
C HIS A 59 -8.08 -8.07 3.56
N VAL A 60 -8.78 -6.95 3.40
CA VAL A 60 -8.16 -5.62 3.44
C VAL A 60 -7.64 -5.28 4.84
N ILE A 61 -8.37 -5.63 5.91
CA ILE A 61 -7.90 -5.47 7.30
C ILE A 61 -6.61 -6.26 7.53
N SER A 62 -6.55 -7.51 7.05
CA SER A 62 -5.36 -8.37 7.17
C SER A 62 -4.16 -7.79 6.42
N GLY A 63 -4.40 -7.20 5.25
CA GLY A 63 -3.36 -6.59 4.41
C GLY A 63 -2.87 -5.21 4.87
N ALA A 64 -3.51 -4.57 5.84
CA ALA A 64 -3.08 -3.27 6.35
C ALA A 64 -1.77 -3.38 7.15
N MET A 65 -0.84 -2.44 6.96
CA MET A 65 0.42 -2.38 7.71
C MET A 65 0.19 -1.72 9.07
N LYS A 66 0.68 -2.33 10.15
CA LYS A 66 0.37 -1.97 11.54
C LYS A 66 1.64 -1.72 12.37
N SER A 67 2.80 -1.79 11.73
CA SER A 67 4.11 -1.58 12.34
C SER A 67 5.08 -1.02 11.32
N ARG A 68 6.20 -0.46 11.82
CA ARG A 68 7.30 0.02 10.98
C ARG A 68 7.85 -1.08 10.07
N ASP A 69 8.05 -2.27 10.62
CA ASP A 69 8.64 -3.40 9.89
C ASP A 69 7.71 -3.86 8.76
N GLU A 70 6.40 -3.94 9.01
CA GLU A 70 5.42 -4.27 7.98
C GLU A 70 5.41 -3.24 6.84
N VAL A 71 5.59 -1.95 7.14
CA VAL A 71 5.72 -0.89 6.13
C VAL A 71 6.97 -1.08 5.28
N VAL A 72 8.14 -1.30 5.92
CA VAL A 72 9.42 -1.50 5.22
C VAL A 72 9.37 -2.73 4.33
N GLU A 73 8.80 -3.83 4.84
CA GLU A 73 8.61 -5.06 4.09
C GLU A 73 7.67 -4.83 2.89
N ALA A 74 6.55 -4.14 3.09
CA ALA A 74 5.60 -3.86 2.02
C ALA A 74 6.22 -3.00 0.90
N ILE A 75 6.93 -1.93 1.24
CA ILE A 75 7.64 -1.07 0.27
C ILE A 75 8.63 -1.91 -0.54
N SER A 76 9.47 -2.69 0.14
CA SER A 76 10.48 -3.53 -0.50
C SER A 76 9.84 -4.57 -1.43
N ALA A 77 8.77 -5.21 -0.98
CA ALA A 77 8.08 -6.25 -1.74
C ALA A 77 7.32 -5.70 -2.96
N PHE A 78 6.71 -4.52 -2.86
CA PHE A 78 6.07 -3.86 -4.01
C PHE A 78 7.11 -3.36 -5.01
N SER A 79 8.21 -2.76 -4.54
CA SER A 79 9.31 -2.34 -5.40
C SER A 79 9.91 -3.53 -6.17
N ALA A 80 10.18 -4.65 -5.48
CA ALA A 80 10.66 -5.89 -6.11
C ALA A 80 9.65 -6.49 -7.10
N ALA A 81 8.36 -6.24 -6.91
CA ALA A 81 7.31 -6.66 -7.84
C ALA A 81 7.15 -5.73 -9.06
N GLY A 82 7.97 -4.67 -9.17
CA GLY A 82 7.95 -3.72 -10.28
C GLY A 82 6.83 -2.68 -10.17
N CYS A 83 6.43 -2.34 -8.94
CA CYS A 83 5.54 -1.22 -8.66
C CYS A 83 6.32 0.09 -8.73
N ASP A 84 5.83 1.04 -9.53
CA ASP A 84 6.46 2.35 -9.72
C ASP A 84 6.06 3.34 -8.62
N GLU A 85 4.87 3.18 -8.04
CA GLU A 85 4.36 4.04 -6.97
C GLU A 85 3.47 3.26 -6.00
N LEU A 86 3.74 3.38 -4.70
CA LEU A 86 2.89 2.86 -3.64
C LEU A 86 2.25 4.03 -2.88
N ILE A 87 0.93 4.17 -3.03
CA ILE A 87 0.13 5.17 -2.33
C ILE A 87 -0.27 4.62 -0.96
N MET A 88 -0.01 5.38 0.10
CA MET A 88 -0.20 4.94 1.49
C MET A 88 -1.31 5.73 2.17
N PHE A 89 -2.39 5.06 2.57
CA PHE A 89 -3.55 5.67 3.23
C PHE A 89 -3.58 5.35 4.74
N PRO A 90 -3.57 6.36 5.62
CA PRO A 90 -3.64 6.12 7.05
C PRO A 90 -5.06 5.69 7.47
N CYS A 91 -5.15 4.76 8.40
CA CYS A 91 -6.40 4.36 9.07
C CYS A 91 -6.66 5.16 10.36
N ILE A 92 -5.73 6.03 10.75
CA ILE A 92 -5.86 6.95 11.89
C ILE A 92 -5.95 8.37 11.33
N ALA A 93 -6.96 9.13 11.75
CA ALA A 93 -7.18 10.51 11.34
C ALA A 93 -6.27 11.50 12.10
N ASP A 94 -4.98 11.19 12.16
CA ASP A 94 -3.94 12.00 12.78
C ASP A 94 -2.88 12.35 11.73
N PRO A 95 -2.62 13.64 11.45
CA PRO A 95 -1.57 14.05 10.52
C PRO A 95 -0.18 13.49 10.85
N GLU A 96 0.12 13.19 12.12
CA GLU A 96 1.41 12.61 12.52
C GLU A 96 1.66 11.22 11.91
N GLN A 97 0.62 10.55 11.41
CA GLN A 97 0.78 9.30 10.65
C GLN A 97 1.67 9.49 9.41
N VAL A 98 1.67 10.67 8.79
CA VAL A 98 2.54 10.98 7.65
C VAL A 98 4.00 11.03 8.10
N ASP A 99 4.28 11.63 9.25
CA ASP A 99 5.63 11.70 9.81
C ASP A 99 6.11 10.31 10.26
N HIS A 100 5.24 9.52 10.90
CA HIS A 100 5.54 8.13 11.24
C HIS A 100 5.86 7.28 10.00
N LEU A 101 5.10 7.46 8.92
CA LEU A 101 5.36 6.79 7.65
C LEU A 101 6.69 7.24 7.04
N ALA A 102 6.99 8.55 7.03
CA ALA A 102 8.25 9.08 6.51
C ALA A 102 9.46 8.49 7.25
N VAL A 103 9.40 8.43 8.58
CA VAL A 103 10.43 7.80 9.43
C VAL A 103 10.55 6.30 9.13
N ALA A 104 9.42 5.59 9.01
CA ALA A 104 9.42 4.17 8.71
C ALA A 104 10.04 3.87 7.33
N ALA A 105 9.69 4.66 6.32
CA ALA A 105 10.20 4.55 4.96
C ALA A 105 11.62 5.12 4.77
N ASN A 106 12.25 5.63 5.84
CA ASN A 106 13.56 6.27 5.80
C ASN A 106 13.61 7.44 4.79
N LEU A 107 12.49 8.13 4.61
CA LEU A 107 12.40 9.34 3.80
C LEU A 107 12.93 10.52 4.63
N LYS A 108 13.85 11.31 4.07
CA LYS A 108 14.31 12.53 4.75
C LYS A 108 13.17 13.55 4.76
N PRO A 109 12.98 14.33 5.84
CA PRO A 109 12.06 15.45 5.83
C PRO A 109 12.40 16.40 4.67
N GLY A 110 11.38 16.76 3.86
CA GLY A 110 11.57 17.65 2.71
C GLY A 110 12.07 16.98 1.42
N SER A 111 12.16 15.65 1.37
CA SER A 111 12.34 14.93 0.10
C SER A 111 11.06 15.07 -0.72
N THR A 112 11.03 16.02 -1.65
CA THR A 112 10.00 16.03 -2.69
C THR A 112 10.38 14.95 -3.71
N PRO A 113 9.44 14.18 -4.27
CA PRO A 113 9.72 13.22 -5.33
C PRO A 113 10.39 13.85 -6.56
#